data_AF-A0A671LX39-F1
#
_entry.id   AF-A0A671LX39-F1
#
_cell.length_a   1.000
_cell.length_b   1.000
_cell.length_c   1.000
_cell.angle_alpha   90.00
_cell.angle_beta   90.00
_cell.angle_gamma   90.00
#
_symmetry.space_group_name_H-M   'P 1'
#
loop_
_entity.id
_entity.type
_entity.pdbx_description
1 polymer ?
#
loop_
_entity_poly.entity_id
_entity_poly.type
_entity_poly.pdbx_seq_one_letter_code
_entity_poly.pdbx_strand_id
1 'polypeptide(L)'
;MDKLRNGKFDVVLSDPIYPCSDIVAEELNVPLVFTFRLSIANVAERVCGQIPAPPSFVPGAMSKLTDKMSFTERAKNMLFYLSQDLLATIAWRKFDNYYTEYLGRPTSFCEMLGKADIWLIRTYWDFEFPRPFLPNFKYVGGLHCTPAKPLPKSLPTCSGKSVYVDMYHLFLC
;
A
#
# COMPACT_ATOMS: atom_id res chain seq x y z
N MET A 1 -19.43 10.93 -17.75
CA MET A 1 -19.42 9.50 -17.36
C MET A 1 -19.87 8.56 -18.48
N ASP A 2 -20.72 9.00 -19.41
CA ASP A 2 -21.35 8.13 -20.42
C ASP A 2 -20.35 7.36 -21.32
N LYS A 3 -19.23 8.00 -21.69
CA LYS A 3 -18.17 7.33 -22.46
C LYS A 3 -17.59 6.11 -21.72
N LEU A 4 -17.42 6.21 -20.40
CA LEU A 4 -16.90 5.11 -19.59
C LEU A 4 -17.94 4.01 -19.40
N ARG A 5 -19.21 4.38 -19.18
CA ARG A 5 -20.33 3.42 -19.10
C ARG A 5 -20.47 2.60 -20.38
N ASN A 6 -20.28 3.23 -21.54
CA ASN A 6 -20.33 2.55 -22.84
C ASN A 6 -19.11 1.66 -23.11
N GLY A 7 -18.01 1.85 -22.40
CA GLY A 7 -16.76 1.11 -22.59
C GLY A 7 -16.77 -0.32 -22.06
N LYS A 8 -17.78 -0.71 -21.25
CA LYS A 8 -17.93 -2.06 -20.65
C LYS A 8 -16.65 -2.57 -20.00
N PHE A 9 -16.14 -1.83 -19.01
CA PHE A 9 -14.99 -2.26 -18.22
C PHE A 9 -15.40 -3.34 -17.21
N ASP A 10 -14.50 -4.29 -16.95
CA ASP A 10 -14.73 -5.36 -15.95
C ASP A 10 -14.10 -5.06 -14.59
N VAL A 11 -13.14 -4.13 -14.52
CA VAL A 11 -12.39 -3.80 -13.30
C VAL A 11 -11.78 -2.41 -13.40
N VAL A 12 -11.66 -1.72 -12.26
CA VAL A 12 -10.84 -0.50 -12.12
C VAL A 12 -9.55 -0.85 -11.38
N LEU A 13 -8.42 -0.67 -12.05
CA LEU A 13 -7.09 -0.78 -11.44
C LEU A 13 -6.51 0.62 -11.23
N SER A 14 -6.21 1.00 -9.99
CA SER A 14 -5.70 2.34 -9.68
C SER A 14 -4.73 2.36 -8.50
N ASP A 15 -4.03 3.48 -8.31
CA ASP A 15 -3.21 3.71 -7.11
C ASP A 15 -3.97 4.64 -6.14
N PRO A 16 -4.19 4.22 -4.87
CA PRO A 16 -5.02 4.97 -3.91
C PRO A 16 -4.42 6.31 -3.47
N ILE A 17 -3.17 6.63 -3.87
CA ILE A 17 -2.61 7.98 -3.73
C ILE A 17 -3.42 9.00 -4.52
N TYR A 18 -3.97 8.59 -5.67
CA TYR A 18 -4.76 9.45 -6.53
C TYR A 18 -6.26 9.19 -6.28
N PRO A 19 -6.98 10.12 -5.63
CA PRO A 19 -8.41 9.96 -5.35
C PRO A 19 -9.24 9.91 -6.64
N CYS A 20 -10.52 9.54 -6.51
CA CYS A 20 -11.58 9.52 -7.53
C CYS A 20 -11.71 8.21 -8.33
N SER A 21 -10.70 7.35 -8.38
CA SER A 21 -10.83 6.05 -9.07
C SER A 21 -11.88 5.14 -8.41
N ASP A 22 -11.99 5.24 -7.09
CA ASP A 22 -12.99 4.63 -6.24
C ASP A 22 -14.41 5.11 -6.56
N ILE A 23 -14.59 6.41 -6.82
CA ILE A 23 -15.87 6.95 -7.32
C ILE A 23 -16.20 6.35 -8.68
N VAL A 24 -15.22 6.28 -9.59
CA VAL A 24 -15.42 5.69 -10.93
C VAL A 24 -15.84 4.22 -10.82
N ALA A 25 -15.20 3.45 -9.93
CA ALA A 25 -15.55 2.05 -9.70
C ALA A 25 -16.97 1.89 -9.14
N GLU A 26 -17.37 2.73 -8.17
CA GLU A 26 -18.73 2.76 -7.63
C GLU A 26 -19.77 3.11 -8.72
N GLU A 27 -19.49 4.13 -9.55
CA GLU A 27 -20.39 4.58 -10.62
C GLU A 27 -20.58 3.54 -11.73
N LEU A 28 -19.50 2.84 -12.09
CA LEU A 28 -19.52 1.77 -13.09
C LEU A 28 -20.01 0.44 -12.50
N ASN A 29 -20.09 0.32 -11.17
CA ASN A 29 -20.44 -0.88 -10.43
C ASN A 29 -19.55 -2.08 -10.83
N VAL A 30 -18.24 -1.86 -10.79
CA VAL A 30 -17.20 -2.86 -11.11
C VAL A 30 -16.22 -2.99 -9.94
N PRO A 31 -15.54 -4.15 -9.79
CA PRO A 31 -14.54 -4.34 -8.75
C PRO A 31 -13.43 -3.28 -8.79
N LEU A 32 -13.03 -2.83 -7.60
CA LEU A 32 -11.93 -1.88 -7.40
C LEU A 32 -10.70 -2.62 -6.91
N VAL A 33 -9.64 -2.59 -7.71
CA VAL A 33 -8.35 -3.17 -7.37
C VAL A 33 -7.33 -2.05 -7.21
N PHE A 34 -6.77 -1.92 -6.01
CA PHE A 34 -5.68 -0.98 -5.78
C PHE A 34 -4.34 -1.64 -6.04
N THR A 35 -3.47 -1.00 -6.81
CA THR A 35 -2.04 -1.25 -6.78
C THR A 35 -1.38 -0.22 -5.88
N PHE A 36 -0.66 -0.65 -4.85
CA PHE A 36 -0.11 0.27 -3.86
C PHE A 36 1.27 -0.17 -3.36
N ARG A 37 2.19 0.77 -3.08
CA ARG A 37 3.52 0.41 -2.55
C ARG A 37 3.56 0.43 -1.03
N LEU A 38 3.25 1.59 -0.46
CA LEU A 38 3.12 1.86 0.97
C LEU A 38 2.58 3.28 1.17
N SER A 39 1.94 3.54 2.31
CA SER A 39 1.77 4.90 2.84
C SER A 39 2.72 5.16 4.02
N ILE A 40 2.96 6.44 4.33
CA ILE A 40 3.80 6.81 5.49
C ILE A 40 3.14 6.28 6.77
N ALA A 41 3.93 5.62 7.62
CA ALA A 41 3.44 4.91 8.80
C ALA A 41 2.32 3.88 8.53
N ASN A 42 2.19 3.40 7.27
CA ASN A 42 1.12 2.50 6.83
C ASN A 42 -0.29 3.05 7.12
N VAL A 43 -0.47 4.37 7.16
CA VAL A 43 -1.72 5.04 7.54
C VAL A 43 -2.91 4.64 6.65
N ALA A 44 -2.77 4.62 5.33
CA ALA A 44 -3.86 4.29 4.43
C ALA A 44 -4.28 2.82 4.56
N GLU A 45 -3.30 1.91 4.58
CA GLU A 45 -3.54 0.48 4.70
C GLU A 45 -4.13 0.14 6.07
N ARG A 46 -3.68 0.79 7.15
CA ARG A 46 -4.14 0.51 8.51
C ARG A 46 -5.47 1.16 8.84
N VAL A 47 -5.63 2.45 8.51
CA VAL A 47 -6.79 3.24 8.92
C VAL A 47 -7.97 3.05 7.96
N CYS A 48 -7.73 3.04 6.65
CA CYS A 48 -8.80 2.83 5.67
C CYS A 48 -8.90 1.35 5.27
N GLY A 49 -7.76 0.72 4.95
CA GLY A 49 -7.67 -0.69 4.53
C GLY A 49 -7.78 -1.73 5.66
N GLN A 50 -7.88 -1.28 6.92
CA GLN A 50 -8.03 -2.12 8.12
C GLN A 50 -6.92 -3.16 8.37
N ILE A 51 -5.74 -3.01 7.76
CA ILE A 51 -4.62 -3.92 8.02
C ILE A 51 -3.99 -3.61 9.39
N PRO A 52 -3.82 -4.59 10.29
CA PRO A 52 -3.22 -4.33 11.59
C PRO A 52 -1.72 -4.07 11.46
N ALA A 53 -1.25 -2.94 11.98
CA ALA A 53 0.18 -2.64 12.13
C ALA A 53 0.46 -2.10 13.54
N PRO A 54 0.69 -2.99 14.53
CA PRO A 54 0.90 -2.59 15.92
C PRO A 54 2.22 -1.81 16.10
N PRO A 55 2.20 -0.57 16.61
CA PRO A 55 3.39 0.27 16.70
C PRO A 55 4.42 -0.21 17.74
N SER A 56 4.09 -1.21 18.56
CA SER A 56 4.99 -1.78 19.57
C SER A 56 6.11 -2.64 18.97
N PHE A 57 5.89 -3.24 17.79
CA PHE A 57 6.87 -4.10 17.11
C PHE A 57 6.91 -3.90 15.59
N VAL A 58 5.91 -3.25 14.98
CA VAL A 58 5.93 -2.87 13.56
C VAL A 58 6.39 -1.41 13.44
N PRO A 59 7.62 -1.15 12.98
CA PRO A 59 8.06 0.22 12.74
C PRO A 59 7.22 0.86 11.63
N GLY A 60 6.98 2.16 11.75
CA GLY A 60 6.21 2.90 10.75
C GLY A 60 6.99 2.93 9.44
N ALA A 61 6.32 2.72 8.30
CA ALA A 61 6.98 2.88 7.02
C ALA A 61 7.61 4.28 6.93
N MET A 62 8.85 4.35 6.44
CA MET A 62 9.70 5.55 6.38
C MET A 62 10.26 6.07 7.73
N SER A 63 10.03 5.39 8.86
CA SER A 63 10.57 5.82 10.17
C SER A 63 12.07 5.55 10.38
N LYS A 64 12.70 4.74 9.51
CA LYS A 64 14.07 4.20 9.65
C LYS A 64 14.31 3.32 10.89
N LEU A 65 13.25 2.92 11.59
CA LEU A 65 13.31 1.98 12.70
C LEU A 65 13.27 0.52 12.19
N THR A 66 13.63 -0.43 13.06
CA THR A 66 13.64 -1.87 12.77
C THR A 66 12.63 -2.63 13.63
N ASP A 67 12.51 -3.94 13.48
CA ASP A 67 11.74 -4.83 14.37
C ASP A 67 12.33 -4.91 15.78
N LYS A 68 13.63 -4.60 15.92
CA LYS A 68 14.34 -4.56 17.20
C LYS A 68 14.40 -3.13 17.74
N MET A 69 13.35 -2.74 18.45
CA MET A 69 13.25 -1.42 19.10
C MET A 69 13.36 -1.51 20.63
N SER A 70 14.15 -0.62 21.21
CA SER A 70 14.13 -0.28 22.63
C SER A 70 12.81 0.39 23.04
N PHE A 71 12.54 0.49 24.35
CA PHE A 71 11.32 1.13 24.84
C PHE A 71 11.16 2.57 24.32
N THR A 72 12.24 3.35 24.31
CA THR A 72 12.22 4.75 23.83
C THR A 72 11.95 4.82 22.32
N GLU A 73 12.48 3.89 21.54
CA GLU A 73 12.20 3.81 20.10
C GLU A 73 10.76 3.39 19.82
N ARG A 74 10.19 2.48 20.61
CA ARG A 74 8.75 2.13 20.52
C ARG A 74 7.86 3.34 20.82
N ALA A 75 8.21 4.15 21.83
CA ALA A 75 7.49 5.38 22.14
C ALA A 75 7.59 6.40 20.99
N LYS A 76 8.78 6.56 20.39
CA LYS A 76 8.96 7.40 19.19
C LYS A 76 8.16 6.87 17.99
N ASN A 77 8.14 5.56 17.79
CA ASN A 77 7.36 4.93 16.73
C ASN A 77 5.85 5.18 16.93
N MET A 78 5.34 4.99 18.15
CA MET A 78 3.95 5.30 18.48
C MET A 78 3.62 6.78 18.20
N LEU A 79 4.48 7.71 18.63
CA LEU A 79 4.29 9.13 18.35
C LEU A 79 4.31 9.42 16.85
N PHE A 80 5.18 8.74 16.09
CA PHE A 80 5.22 8.85 14.63
C PHE A 80 3.91 8.39 14.00
N TYR A 81 3.37 7.23 14.37
CA TYR A 81 2.05 6.77 13.92
C TYR A 81 0.96 7.80 14.20
N LEU A 82 0.85 8.29 15.45
CA LEU A 82 -0.15 9.29 15.83
C LEU A 82 -0.02 10.59 15.02
N SER A 83 1.22 11.02 14.76
CA SER A 83 1.48 12.21 13.95
C SER A 83 0.97 12.06 12.52
N GLN A 84 1.21 10.89 11.91
CA GLN A 84 0.80 10.61 10.54
C GLN A 84 -0.71 10.39 10.43
N ASP A 85 -1.34 9.75 11.42
CA ASP A 85 -2.78 9.57 11.49
C ASP A 85 -3.51 10.92 11.54
N LEU A 86 -3.01 11.85 12.34
CA LEU A 86 -3.57 13.20 12.44
C LEU A 86 -3.43 13.96 11.11
N LEU A 87 -2.23 13.94 10.51
CA LEU A 87 -1.98 14.60 9.22
C LEU A 87 -2.86 14.03 8.10
N ALA A 88 -2.97 12.70 8.02
CA ALA A 88 -3.81 12.02 7.06
C ALA A 88 -5.29 12.37 7.27
N THR A 89 -5.78 12.35 8.51
CA THR A 89 -7.17 12.70 8.83
C THR A 89 -7.51 14.13 8.41
N ILE A 90 -6.61 15.09 8.64
CA ILE A 90 -6.80 16.48 8.19
C ILE A 90 -6.83 16.57 6.66
N ALA A 91 -5.97 15.82 5.98
CA ALA A 91 -5.93 15.79 4.52
C ALA A 91 -7.21 15.15 3.94
N TRP A 92 -7.64 14.01 4.47
CA TRP A 92 -8.81 13.25 4.02
C TRP A 92 -10.13 13.98 4.27
N ARG A 93 -10.25 14.73 5.36
CA ARG A 93 -11.42 15.59 5.60
C ARG A 93 -11.73 16.57 4.48
N LYS A 94 -10.71 17.03 3.74
CA LYS A 94 -10.92 17.89 2.56
C LYS A 94 -11.62 17.13 1.43
N PHE A 95 -11.31 15.85 1.29
CA PHE A 95 -11.96 14.97 0.33
C PHE A 95 -13.36 14.56 0.78
N ASP A 96 -13.59 14.27 2.06
CA ASP A 96 -14.92 13.86 2.58
C ASP A 96 -16.06 14.77 2.10
N ASN A 97 -15.84 16.09 2.08
CA ASN A 97 -16.81 17.06 1.55
C ASN A 97 -17.10 16.84 0.06
N TYR A 98 -16.05 16.65 -0.74
CA TYR A 98 -16.16 16.39 -2.18
C TYR A 98 -16.90 15.07 -2.47
N TYR A 99 -16.58 13.99 -1.74
CA TYR A 99 -17.27 12.71 -1.90
C TYR A 99 -18.73 12.81 -1.51
N THR A 100 -19.04 13.49 -0.41
CA THR A 100 -20.40 13.69 0.06
C THR A 100 -21.24 14.50 -0.93
N GLU A 101 -20.67 15.57 -1.50
CA GLU A 101 -21.34 16.40 -2.51
C GLU A 101 -21.57 15.62 -3.82
N TYR A 102 -20.55 14.91 -4.31
CA TYR A 102 -20.65 14.18 -5.58
C TYR A 102 -21.62 12.99 -5.50
N LEU A 103 -21.56 12.20 -4.43
CA LEU A 103 -22.42 11.01 -4.27
C LEU A 103 -23.80 11.34 -3.68
N GLY A 104 -24.02 12.57 -3.21
CA GLY A 104 -25.28 13.01 -2.62
C GLY A 104 -25.64 12.33 -1.28
N ARG A 105 -24.69 11.63 -0.65
CA ARG A 105 -24.85 10.95 0.65
C ARG A 105 -23.60 11.16 1.50
N PRO A 106 -23.69 11.19 2.84
CA PRO A 106 -22.50 11.26 3.70
C PRO A 106 -21.55 10.10 3.35
N THR A 107 -20.34 10.43 2.89
CA THR A 107 -19.34 9.44 2.49
C THR A 107 -17.95 9.98 2.81
N SER A 108 -17.16 9.18 3.51
CA SER A 108 -15.77 9.53 3.81
C SER A 108 -14.79 8.95 2.80
N PHE A 109 -13.64 9.59 2.66
CA PHE A 109 -12.53 9.10 1.85
C PHE A 109 -12.07 7.71 2.29
N CYS A 110 -11.91 7.48 3.61
CA CYS A 110 -11.53 6.16 4.10
C CYS A 110 -12.59 5.09 3.86
N GLU A 111 -13.88 5.43 3.90
CA GLU A 111 -14.96 4.49 3.57
C GLU A 111 -14.80 4.01 2.11
N MET A 112 -14.54 4.93 1.19
CA MET A 112 -14.36 4.58 -0.22
C MET A 112 -13.09 3.78 -0.48
N LEU A 113 -11.97 4.13 0.17
CA LEU A 113 -10.75 3.31 0.10
C LEU A 113 -10.96 1.92 0.71
N GLY A 114 -11.72 1.82 1.80
CA GLY A 114 -12.02 0.57 2.49
C GLY A 114 -12.90 -0.39 1.67
N LYS A 115 -13.60 0.11 0.64
CA LYS A 115 -14.42 -0.70 -0.27
C LYS A 115 -13.62 -1.45 -1.33
N ALA A 116 -12.30 -1.23 -1.44
CA ALA A 116 -11.50 -1.92 -2.44
C ALA A 116 -11.51 -3.44 -2.25
N ASP A 117 -11.83 -4.17 -3.32
CA ASP A 117 -11.93 -5.62 -3.33
C ASP A 117 -10.57 -6.28 -3.13
N ILE A 118 -9.51 -5.72 -3.72
CA ILE A 118 -8.14 -6.24 -3.65
C ILE A 118 -7.14 -5.10 -3.51
N TRP A 119 -6.18 -5.28 -2.60
CA TRP A 119 -4.98 -4.46 -2.46
C TRP A 119 -3.76 -5.25 -2.96
N LEU A 120 -3.29 -4.92 -4.15
CA LEU A 120 -2.06 -5.41 -4.75
C LEU A 120 -0.87 -4.60 -4.23
N ILE A 121 -0.18 -5.10 -3.21
CA ILE A 121 0.97 -4.44 -2.61
C ILE A 121 2.23 -4.72 -3.45
N ARG A 122 2.83 -3.66 -4.02
CA ARG A 122 4.01 -3.69 -4.90
C ARG A 122 5.33 -3.92 -4.13
N THR A 123 5.33 -4.92 -3.27
CA THR A 123 6.48 -5.38 -2.49
C THR A 123 6.35 -6.87 -2.26
N TYR A 124 7.36 -7.49 -1.66
CA TYR A 124 7.28 -8.87 -1.22
C TYR A 124 7.04 -8.93 0.29
N TRP A 125 6.35 -9.98 0.74
CA TRP A 125 6.04 -10.17 2.15
C TRP A 125 7.31 -10.28 3.02
N ASP A 126 8.42 -10.81 2.47
CA ASP A 126 9.73 -10.92 3.14
C ASP A 126 10.41 -9.58 3.42
N PHE A 127 10.08 -8.52 2.69
CA PHE A 127 10.65 -7.19 2.90
C PHE A 127 9.86 -6.34 3.89
N GLU A 128 8.68 -6.82 4.29
CA GLU A 128 7.81 -6.13 5.23
C GLU A 128 7.94 -6.76 6.63
N PHE A 129 7.73 -5.95 7.66
CA PHE A 129 7.77 -6.44 9.03
C PHE A 129 6.61 -7.40 9.31
N PRO A 130 6.83 -8.47 10.10
CA PRO A 130 5.81 -9.49 10.34
C PRO A 130 4.59 -8.88 11.03
N ARG A 131 3.46 -8.89 10.33
CA ARG A 131 2.15 -8.45 10.83
C ARG A 131 1.03 -9.26 10.17
N PRO A 132 -0.14 -9.37 10.79
CA PRO A 132 -1.26 -10.07 10.16
C PRO A 132 -1.70 -9.38 8.85
N PHE A 133 -2.01 -10.19 7.84
CA PHE A 133 -2.51 -9.72 6.55
C PHE A 133 -3.97 -10.13 6.36
N LEU A 134 -4.74 -9.28 5.71
CA LEU A 134 -6.11 -9.60 5.30
C LEU A 134 -6.11 -10.37 3.98
N PRO A 135 -7.09 -11.26 3.71
CA PRO A 135 -7.13 -12.04 2.47
C PRO A 135 -7.16 -11.21 1.19
N ASN A 136 -7.72 -10.00 1.23
CA ASN A 136 -7.76 -9.05 0.11
C ASN A 136 -6.43 -8.32 -0.12
N PHE A 137 -5.46 -8.39 0.79
CA PHE A 137 -4.12 -7.85 0.58
C PHE A 137 -3.21 -8.93 -0.03
N LYS A 138 -2.77 -8.69 -1.27
CA LYS A 138 -1.89 -9.58 -2.03
C LYS A 138 -0.58 -8.90 -2.34
N TYR A 139 0.52 -9.52 -1.92
CA TYR A 139 1.87 -9.05 -2.22
C TYR A 139 2.27 -9.49 -3.63
N VAL A 140 2.54 -8.52 -4.49
CA VAL A 140 2.90 -8.70 -5.91
C VAL A 140 4.19 -7.94 -6.21
N GLY A 141 5.30 -8.41 -5.65
CA GLY A 141 6.63 -7.92 -6.00
C GLY A 141 6.99 -8.22 -7.47
N GLY A 142 7.83 -7.39 -8.09
CA GLY A 142 8.38 -7.66 -9.41
C GLY A 142 7.40 -7.58 -10.59
N LEU A 143 6.28 -6.85 -10.46
CA LEU A 143 5.31 -6.65 -11.56
C LEU A 143 5.92 -6.08 -12.86
N HIS A 144 7.06 -5.39 -12.75
CA HIS A 144 7.78 -4.82 -13.89
C HIS A 144 8.95 -5.70 -14.37
N CYS A 145 9.22 -6.84 -13.71
CA CYS A 145 10.33 -7.71 -14.06
C CYS A 145 10.07 -8.42 -15.40
N THR A 146 11.10 -8.45 -16.24
CA THR A 146 11.12 -9.25 -17.48
C THR A 146 11.88 -10.55 -17.24
N PRO A 147 11.73 -11.58 -18.09
CA PRO A 147 12.47 -12.83 -17.93
C PRO A 147 13.97 -12.58 -17.77
N ALA A 148 14.57 -13.19 -16.75
CA ALA A 148 15.98 -12.99 -16.43
C ALA A 148 16.87 -13.36 -17.62
N LYS A 149 17.84 -12.48 -17.92
CA LYS A 149 18.91 -12.81 -18.87
C LYS A 149 19.84 -13.85 -18.25
N PRO A 150 20.43 -14.77 -19.05
CA PRO A 150 21.37 -15.75 -18.52
C PRO A 150 22.54 -15.06 -17.82
N LEU A 151 22.92 -15.58 -16.65
CA LEU A 151 24.00 -15.04 -15.84
C LEU A 151 25.31 -14.95 -16.66
N PRO A 152 26.00 -13.80 -16.69
CA PRO A 152 27.34 -13.71 -17.26
C PRO A 152 28.28 -14.71 -16.58
N LYS A 153 29.04 -15.49 -17.37
CA LYS A 153 29.97 -16.53 -16.87
C LYS A 153 31.10 -16.00 -15.97
N SER A 154 31.28 -14.68 -15.89
CA SER A 154 32.32 -14.02 -15.09
C SER A 154 31.88 -13.68 -13.67
N LEU A 155 30.62 -13.94 -13.29
CA LEU A 155 30.17 -13.71 -11.91
C LEU A 155 30.70 -14.82 -11.00
N PRO A 156 31.39 -14.49 -9.89
CA PRO A 156 31.83 -15.49 -8.94
C PRO A 156 30.61 -16.23 -8.36
N THR A 157 30.66 -17.56 -8.38
CA THR A 157 29.65 -18.42 -7.78
C THR A 157 29.47 -18.04 -6.32
N CYS A 158 28.26 -17.67 -5.90
CA CYS A 158 27.97 -17.17 -4.56
C CYS A 158 28.28 -18.23 -3.47
N SER A 159 29.53 -18.28 -2.98
CA SER A 159 29.89 -19.02 -1.78
C SER A 159 29.72 -18.14 -0.55
N GLY A 160 28.49 -18.07 -0.04
CA GLY A 160 28.22 -18.03 1.39
C GLY A 160 28.28 -16.71 2.18
N LYS A 161 28.71 -15.54 1.66
CA LYS A 161 28.74 -14.30 2.47
C LYS A 161 28.54 -12.99 1.69
N SER A 162 27.36 -12.77 1.09
CA SER A 162 26.77 -11.42 0.92
C SER A 162 25.38 -11.49 0.26
N VAL A 163 24.44 -12.23 0.85
CA VAL A 163 23.11 -12.43 0.25
C VAL A 163 22.27 -11.15 0.24
N TYR A 164 22.58 -10.17 1.10
CA TYR A 164 21.70 -9.01 1.30
C TYR A 164 21.85 -7.90 0.27
N VAL A 165 23.03 -7.66 -0.31
CA VAL A 165 23.24 -6.49 -1.17
C VAL A 165 22.84 -6.77 -2.63
N ASP A 166 23.11 -7.97 -3.15
CA ASP A 166 22.71 -8.35 -4.51
C ASP A 166 21.20 -8.63 -4.64
N MET A 167 20.51 -8.88 -3.53
CA MET A 167 19.05 -8.99 -3.51
C MET A 167 18.36 -7.65 -3.86
N TYR A 168 18.97 -6.51 -3.54
CA TYR A 168 18.38 -5.21 -3.87
C TYR A 168 18.35 -4.94 -5.38
N HIS A 169 19.33 -5.43 -6.14
CA HIS A 169 19.32 -5.28 -7.60
C HIS A 169 18.45 -6.34 -8.29
N LEU A 170 18.45 -7.59 -7.82
CA LEU A 170 17.67 -8.66 -8.44
C LEU A 170 16.14 -8.53 -8.23
N PHE A 171 15.70 -7.85 -7.18
CA PHE A 171 14.27 -7.71 -6.85
C PHE A 171 13.63 -6.40 -7.34
N LEU A 172 14.42 -5.48 -7.90
CA LEU A 172 13.93 -4.26 -8.54
C LEU A 172 13.75 -4.42 -10.06
N CYS A 173 14.53 -5.30 -10.70
CA CYS A 173 14.36 -5.93 -12.04
C CYS A 173 15.69 -6.56 -12.44
#